data_AF-A0A7C5VGT8-F1
#
_entry.id   AF-A0A7C5VGT8-F1
#
_cell.length_a   1.000
_cell.length_b   1.000
_cell.length_c   1.000
_cell.angle_alpha   90.00
_cell.angle_beta   90.00
_cell.angle_gamma   90.00
#
_symmetry.space_group_name_H-M   'P 1'
#
loop_
_entity.id
_entity.type
_entity.pdbx_description
1 polymer ?
#
loop_
_entity_poly.entity_id
_entity_poly.type
_entity_poly.pdbx_seq_one_letter_code
_entity_poly.pdbx_strand_id
1 'polypeptide(L)'
;MAEDRLLVAFGDELFSYDFGPYHPLNRSRTELFVRRLMELKERAPEKIELVEPAMATEDELTLFHTREYVEFVKLACSPGSKVRYLDYGDTPAYPNCFTRASV
;
A
#
# COMPACT_ATOMS: atom_id res chain seq x y z
N MET A 1 6.44 -29.17 18.90
CA MET A 1 7.04 -28.25 17.91
C MET A 1 5.93 -27.32 17.49
N ALA A 2 6.03 -26.01 17.74
CA ALA A 2 5.07 -25.07 17.17
C ALA A 2 5.22 -25.16 15.65
N GLU A 3 4.11 -25.33 14.95
CA GLU A 3 4.11 -25.47 13.51
C GLU A 3 4.24 -24.07 12.91
N ASP A 4 5.23 -23.85 12.03
CA ASP A 4 5.46 -22.52 11.46
C ASP A 4 4.22 -22.04 10.69
N ARG A 5 3.75 -20.83 11.05
CA ARG A 5 2.62 -20.14 10.42
C ARG A 5 3.11 -18.90 9.67
N LEU A 6 2.59 -18.71 8.47
CA LEU A 6 2.82 -17.50 7.67
C LEU A 6 1.71 -16.48 7.98
N LEU A 7 2.10 -15.33 8.52
CA LEU A 7 1.20 -14.17 8.62
C LEU A 7 1.38 -13.30 7.38
N VAL A 8 0.27 -12.92 6.76
CA VAL A 8 0.25 -11.99 5.63
C VAL A 8 -0.64 -10.80 5.98
N ALA A 9 -0.05 -9.61 6.01
CA ALA A 9 -0.83 -8.38 6.11
C ALA A 9 -1.57 -8.16 4.79
N PHE A 10 -2.90 -8.24 4.83
CA PHE A 10 -3.73 -8.14 3.65
C PHE A 10 -5.11 -7.56 3.97
N GLY A 11 -5.54 -6.62 3.13
CA GLY A 11 -6.88 -6.02 3.10
C GLY A 11 -7.19 -5.49 1.69
N ASP A 12 -8.45 -5.21 1.41
CA ASP A 12 -8.89 -4.70 0.10
C ASP A 12 -8.27 -3.32 -0.23
N GLU A 13 -7.80 -2.61 0.80
CA GLU A 13 -7.08 -1.33 0.70
C GLU A 13 -5.83 -1.43 -0.18
N LEU A 14 -5.16 -2.58 -0.23
CA LEU A 14 -3.99 -2.78 -1.09
C LEU A 14 -4.33 -2.61 -2.59
N PHE A 15 -5.58 -2.81 -3.01
CA PHE A 15 -6.00 -2.58 -4.38
C PHE A 15 -6.21 -1.10 -4.72
N SER A 16 -6.22 -0.24 -3.71
CA SER A 16 -6.44 1.20 -3.88
C SER A 16 -5.17 1.95 -4.29
N TYR A 17 -3.98 1.39 -4.02
CA TYR A 17 -2.71 1.96 -4.46
C TYR A 17 -2.41 1.57 -5.90
N ASP A 18 -2.83 2.44 -6.82
CA ASP A 18 -2.83 2.20 -8.25
C ASP A 18 -2.53 3.50 -9.01
N PHE A 19 -1.45 3.51 -9.79
CA PHE A 19 -1.08 4.65 -10.62
C PHE A 19 -1.80 4.64 -11.98
N GLY A 20 -2.68 3.66 -12.21
CA GLY A 20 -3.53 3.56 -13.38
C GLY A 20 -2.99 2.62 -14.46
N PRO A 21 -3.78 2.35 -15.51
CA PRO A 21 -3.57 1.23 -16.43
C PRO A 21 -2.30 1.32 -17.29
N TYR A 22 -1.72 2.52 -17.43
CA TYR A 22 -0.53 2.75 -18.25
C TYR A 22 0.76 2.81 -17.43
N HIS A 23 0.67 2.86 -16.10
CA HIS A 23 1.83 2.88 -15.24
C HIS A 23 2.25 1.44 -14.87
N PRO A 24 3.54 1.08 -14.86
CA PRO A 24 3.99 -0.26 -14.47
C PRO A 24 3.62 -0.63 -13.03
N LEU A 25 3.56 0.37 -12.14
CA LEU A 25 3.08 0.23 -10.77
C LEU A 25 1.56 0.41 -10.68
N ASN A 26 0.82 -0.57 -11.21
CA ASN A 26 -0.64 -0.62 -11.14
C ASN A 26 -1.14 -1.81 -10.30
N ARG A 27 -2.45 -1.87 -10.06
CA ARG A 27 -3.07 -2.91 -9.20
C ARG A 27 -2.93 -4.35 -9.71
N SER A 28 -2.64 -4.57 -10.99
CA SER A 28 -2.65 -5.91 -11.60
C SER A 28 -1.68 -6.88 -10.90
N ARG A 29 -0.50 -6.41 -10.47
CA ARG A 29 0.47 -7.25 -9.73
C ARG A 29 -0.11 -7.75 -8.41
N THR A 30 -0.85 -6.88 -7.72
CA THR A 30 -1.45 -7.17 -6.41
C THR A 30 -2.60 -8.14 -6.57
N GLU A 31 -3.45 -7.96 -7.59
CA GLU A 31 -4.54 -8.89 -7.90
C GLU A 31 -4.05 -10.31 -8.19
N LEU A 32 -2.99 -10.44 -8.99
CA LEU A 32 -2.38 -11.74 -9.29
C LEU A 32 -1.80 -12.40 -8.04
N PHE A 33 -1.12 -11.62 -7.19
CA PHE A 33 -0.61 -12.11 -5.91
C PHE A 33 -1.75 -12.59 -5.01
N VAL A 34 -2.79 -11.78 -4.81
CA VAL A 34 -3.91 -12.09 -3.91
C VAL A 34 -4.66 -13.32 -4.40
N ARG A 35 -4.94 -13.43 -5.71
CA ARG A 35 -5.57 -14.62 -6.28
C ARG A 35 -4.78 -15.87 -5.90
N ARG A 36 -3.45 -15.84 -6.08
CA ARG A 36 -2.60 -16.97 -5.74
C ARG A 36 -2.52 -17.25 -4.24
N LEU A 37 -2.49 -16.20 -3.42
CA LEU A 37 -2.51 -16.30 -1.97
C LEU A 37 -3.78 -16.99 -1.46
N MET A 38 -4.95 -16.61 -2.00
CA MET A 38 -6.23 -17.20 -1.61
C MET A 38 -6.32 -18.67 -2.01
N GLU A 39 -5.86 -19.05 -3.21
CA GLU A 39 -5.75 -20.47 -3.62
C GLU A 39 -4.86 -21.29 -2.67
N LEU A 40 -3.76 -20.71 -2.18
CA LEU A 40 -2.85 -21.38 -1.24
C LEU A 40 -3.47 -21.48 0.16
N LYS A 41 -4.14 -20.41 0.62
CA LYS A 41 -4.83 -20.39 1.91
C LYS A 41 -5.96 -21.43 1.95
N GLU A 42 -6.72 -21.58 0.88
CA GLU A 42 -7.77 -22.61 0.78
C GLU A 42 -7.19 -24.02 0.90
N ARG A 43 -6.01 -24.28 0.32
CA ARG A 43 -5.33 -25.57 0.38
C ARG A 43 -4.71 -25.87 1.75
N ALA A 44 -4.36 -24.84 2.52
CA ALA A 44 -3.65 -24.97 3.79
C ALA A 44 -4.10 -23.89 4.80
N PRO A 45 -5.36 -23.93 5.28
CA PRO A 45 -5.96 -22.84 6.04
C PRO A 45 -5.25 -22.54 7.37
N GLU A 46 -4.66 -23.57 8.00
CA GLU A 46 -3.94 -23.45 9.27
C GLU A 46 -2.52 -22.90 9.14
N LYS A 47 -1.98 -22.84 7.90
CA LYS A 47 -0.61 -22.41 7.60
C LYS A 47 -0.52 -20.94 7.24
N ILE A 48 -1.62 -20.34 6.77
CA ILE A 48 -1.67 -18.95 6.30
C ILE A 48 -2.73 -18.19 7.08
N GLU A 49 -2.28 -17.26 7.90
CA GLU A 49 -3.10 -16.33 8.64
C GLU A 49 -3.08 -14.97 7.93
N LEU A 50 -4.27 -14.42 7.66
CA LEU A 50 -4.38 -13.07 7.11
C LEU A 50 -4.64 -12.13 8.27
N VAL A 51 -3.85 -11.06 8.34
CA VAL A 51 -4.01 -10.00 9.34
C VAL A 51 -4.34 -8.70 8.62
N GLU A 52 -5.21 -7.89 9.20
CA GLU A 52 -5.54 -6.59 8.62
C GLU A 52 -4.32 -5.66 8.70
N PRO A 53 -3.97 -4.97 7.60
CA PRO A 53 -2.90 -3.99 7.63
C PRO A 53 -3.32 -2.79 8.50
N ALA A 54 -2.39 -2.30 9.31
CA ALA A 54 -2.59 -1.10 10.10
C ALA A 54 -2.09 0.12 9.32
N MET A 55 -2.84 1.22 9.41
CA MET A 55 -2.38 2.49 8.85
C MET A 55 -1.18 3.02 9.63
N ALA A 56 -0.08 3.30 8.92
CA ALA A 56 1.10 3.91 9.50
C ALA A 56 0.77 5.30 10.08
N THR A 57 1.19 5.53 11.32
CA THR A 57 1.09 6.82 12.00
C THR A 57 2.16 7.78 11.49
N GLU A 58 1.94 9.08 11.60
CA GLU A 58 2.97 10.05 11.22
C GLU A 58 4.24 9.93 12.06
N ASP A 59 4.12 9.53 13.32
CA ASP A 59 5.28 9.34 14.19
C ASP A 59 6.15 8.18 13.70
N GLU A 60 5.53 7.07 13.26
CA GLU A 60 6.22 5.95 12.60
C GLU A 60 6.87 6.39 11.28
N LEU A 61 6.16 7.17 10.45
CA LEU A 61 6.73 7.71 9.21
C LEU A 61 7.96 8.61 9.48
N THR A 62 7.93 9.37 10.57
CA THR A 62 9.04 10.26 10.98
C THR A 62 10.19 9.57 11.69
N LEU A 63 10.15 8.24 11.87
CA LEU A 63 11.34 7.47 12.25
C LEU A 63 12.43 7.56 11.18
N PHE A 64 12.07 7.86 9.94
CA PHE A 64 12.98 8.02 8.81
C PHE A 64 12.78 9.32 8.03
N HIS A 65 11.54 9.68 7.71
CA HIS A 65 11.25 10.88 6.92
C HIS A 65 11.26 12.15 7.78
N THR A 66 11.59 13.29 7.17
CA THR A 66 11.38 14.58 7.85
C THR A 66 9.90 14.91 7.90
N ARG A 67 9.47 15.66 8.92
CA ARG A 67 8.08 16.09 9.06
C ARG A 67 7.66 16.96 7.87
N GLU A 68 8.56 17.81 7.35
CA GLU A 68 8.32 18.64 6.19
C GLU A 68 8.03 17.82 4.93
N TYR A 69 8.72 16.70 4.75
CA TYR A 69 8.47 15.81 3.62
C TYR A 69 7.11 15.10 3.75
N VAL A 70 6.77 14.61 4.94
CA VAL A 70 5.46 13.99 5.19
C VAL A 70 4.33 14.99 4.91
N GLU A 71 4.44 16.23 5.38
CA GLU A 71 3.47 17.29 5.09
C GLU A 71 3.40 17.64 3.61
N PHE A 72 4.54 17.69 2.91
CA PHE A 72 4.58 17.88 1.47
C PHE A 72 3.78 16.78 0.73
N VAL A 73 4.00 15.50 1.06
CA VAL A 73 3.29 14.39 0.42
C VAL A 73 1.79 14.45 0.74
N LYS A 74 1.40 14.75 1.98
CA LYS A 74 -0.01 14.93 2.37
C LYS A 74 -0.69 16.02 1.53
N LEU A 75 -0.06 17.18 1.40
CA LEU A 75 -0.57 18.29 0.59
C LEU A 75 -0.60 17.94 -0.90
N ALA A 76 0.42 17.27 -1.43
CA ALA A 76 0.47 16.82 -2.81
C ALA A 76 -0.66 15.82 -3.13
N CYS A 77 -0.96 14.90 -2.20
CA CYS A 77 -2.04 13.92 -2.33
C CYS A 77 -3.43 14.49 -1.99
N SER A 78 -3.55 15.74 -1.58
CA SER A 78 -4.86 16.32 -1.22
C SER A 78 -5.77 16.51 -2.44
N PRO A 79 -7.09 16.33 -2.31
CA PRO A 79 -8.04 16.67 -3.38
C PRO A 79 -7.88 18.12 -3.83
N GLY A 80 -7.70 18.34 -5.13
CA GLY A 80 -7.52 19.68 -5.71
C GLY A 80 -6.08 20.20 -5.71
N SER A 81 -5.10 19.41 -5.24
CA SER A 81 -3.69 19.75 -5.37
C SER A 81 -3.28 19.94 -6.83
N LYS A 82 -2.35 20.87 -7.06
CA LYS A 82 -1.73 21.12 -8.38
C LYS A 82 -0.44 20.34 -8.60
N VAL A 83 0.08 19.68 -7.56
CA VAL A 83 1.26 18.82 -7.67
C VAL A 83 0.85 17.57 -8.44
N ARG A 84 1.57 17.27 -9.52
CA ARG A 84 1.28 16.12 -10.40
C ARG A 84 2.16 14.91 -10.12
N TYR A 85 3.38 15.16 -9.64
CA TYR A 85 4.38 14.13 -9.36
C TYR A 85 5.10 14.48 -8.06
N LEU A 86 5.44 13.46 -7.28
CA LEU A 86 6.25 13.58 -6.06
C LEU A 86 7.75 13.60 -6.38
N ASP A 87 8.11 13.33 -7.63
CA ASP A 87 9.47 13.30 -8.16
C ASP A 87 9.53 13.94 -9.56
N TYR A 88 10.55 13.57 -10.35
CA TYR A 88 10.79 14.09 -11.69
C TYR A 88 9.87 13.53 -12.80
N GLY A 89 8.79 12.82 -12.44
CA GLY A 89 7.75 12.40 -13.39
C GLY A 89 7.33 10.93 -13.35
N ASP A 90 7.88 10.14 -12.42
CA ASP A 90 7.61 8.71 -12.28
C ASP A 90 6.52 8.46 -11.23
N THR A 91 6.61 9.10 -10.06
CA THR A 91 5.68 8.89 -8.94
C THR A 91 4.52 9.90 -9.00
N PRO A 92 3.32 9.55 -9.49
CA PRO A 92 2.22 10.49 -9.63
C PRO A 92 1.63 10.84 -8.26
N ALA A 93 1.33 12.11 -8.06
CA ALA A 93 0.51 12.58 -6.95
C ALA A 93 -0.97 12.62 -7.40
N TYR A 94 -1.84 11.96 -6.65
CA TYR A 94 -3.27 11.89 -6.93
C TYR A 94 -4.08 11.91 -5.63
N PRO A 95 -5.39 12.25 -5.68
CA PRO A 95 -6.20 12.35 -4.48
C PRO A 95 -6.14 11.10 -3.60
N ASN A 96 -5.79 11.31 -2.33
CA ASN A 96 -5.66 10.29 -1.28
C ASN A 96 -4.47 9.34 -1.45
N CYS A 97 -3.47 9.63 -2.31
CA CYS A 97 -2.30 8.77 -2.44
C CYS A 97 -1.53 8.55 -1.13
N PHE A 98 -1.49 9.55 -0.25
CA PHE A 98 -0.86 9.45 1.07
C PHE A 98 -1.52 8.34 1.89
N THR A 99 -2.83 8.43 2.10
CA THR A 99 -3.61 7.43 2.85
C THR A 99 -3.50 6.04 2.24
N ARG A 100 -3.49 5.93 0.90
CA ARG A 100 -3.39 4.65 0.18
C ARG A 100 -1.99 4.03 0.25
N ALA A 101 -0.96 4.84 0.42
CA ALA A 101 0.42 4.38 0.60
C ALA A 101 0.73 4.01 2.06
N SER A 102 -0.10 4.45 3.01
CA SER A 102 0.09 4.24 4.45
C SER A 102 -0.56 2.97 4.98
N VAL A 103 -1.23 2.17 4.14
CA VAL A 103 -1.91 0.91 4.50
C VAL A 103 -1.25 -0.26 3.79
#